data_AF-A0A521S6Y4-F1
#
_entry.id   AF-A0A521S6Y4-F1
#
_cell.length_a   1.000
_cell.length_b   1.000
_cell.length_c   1.000
_cell.angle_alpha   90.00
_cell.angle_beta   90.00
_cell.angle_gamma   90.00
#
_symmetry.space_group_name_H-M   'P 1'
#
loop_
_entity.id
_entity.type
_entity.pdbx_description
1 polymer ?
#
loop_
_entity_poly.entity_id
_entity_poly.type
_entity_poly.pdbx_seq_one_letter_code
_entity_poly.pdbx_strand_id
1 'polypeptide(L)'
;MNLLGNPPRLTLLFSFWLLLSSGSLDAAEKGQQGVQLNIGTVLASNERDDFDSKLAKIKNQLEVIKYRSYRLVKEENQKVPWNGNAAFEIPGGRTLMV
;
A
#
# COMPACT_ATOMS: atom_id res chain seq x y z
N MET A 1 30.52 -57.94 51.85
CA MET A 1 30.70 -57.39 50.49
C MET A 1 29.40 -57.57 49.74
N ASN A 2 28.69 -56.47 49.44
CA ASN A 2 27.74 -56.31 48.33
C ASN A 2 27.21 -54.86 48.38
N LEU A 3 27.55 -54.08 47.35
CA LEU A 3 27.34 -52.64 47.24
C LEU A 3 25.92 -52.36 46.74
N LEU A 4 25.08 -51.73 47.57
CA LEU A 4 23.79 -51.18 47.14
C LEU A 4 24.01 -49.80 46.52
N GLY A 5 24.06 -49.74 45.18
CA GLY A 5 24.11 -48.49 44.43
C GLY A 5 22.73 -47.84 44.37
N ASN A 6 22.62 -46.63 44.91
CA ASN A 6 21.44 -45.78 44.85
C ASN A 6 21.48 -44.97 43.53
N PRO A 7 20.45 -44.96 42.66
CA PRO A 7 20.40 -44.02 41.56
C PRO A 7 19.84 -42.66 42.03
N PRO A 8 20.41 -41.52 41.57
CA PRO A 8 19.95 -40.21 42.00
C PRO A 8 18.59 -39.87 41.38
N ARG A 9 17.68 -39.39 42.23
CA ARG A 9 16.41 -38.74 41.87
C ARG A 9 16.66 -37.38 41.21
N LEU A 10 17.18 -37.38 39.98
CA LEU A 10 17.48 -36.14 39.24
C LEU A 10 16.90 -36.12 37.82
N THR A 11 15.73 -36.71 37.63
CA THR A 11 15.06 -36.79 36.31
C THR A 11 13.58 -36.41 36.39
N LEU A 12 13.24 -35.42 37.21
CA LEU A 12 11.85 -34.97 37.35
C LEU A 12 11.71 -33.45 37.42
N LEU A 13 12.61 -32.71 36.78
CA LEU A 13 12.54 -31.25 36.66
C LEU A 13 12.67 -30.74 35.21
N PHE A 14 12.47 -31.60 34.20
CA PHE A 14 12.54 -31.17 32.79
C PHE A 14 11.17 -31.09 32.10
N SER A 15 10.08 -31.44 32.78
CA SER A 15 8.73 -31.47 32.20
C SER A 15 7.90 -30.20 32.42
N PHE A 16 8.37 -29.22 33.20
CA PHE A 16 7.57 -28.03 33.55
C PHE A 16 7.83 -26.78 32.68
N TRP A 17 8.70 -26.87 31.68
CA TRP A 17 9.07 -25.72 30.82
C TRP A 17 8.54 -25.80 29.38
N LEU A 18 7.54 -26.65 29.12
CA LEU A 18 6.89 -26.74 27.81
C LEU A 18 5.48 -26.12 27.76
N LEU A 19 4.96 -25.59 28.88
CA LEU A 19 3.58 -25.07 28.95
C LEU A 19 3.43 -23.55 28.76
N LEU A 20 4.52 -22.81 28.53
CA LEU A 20 4.47 -21.34 28.38
C LEU A 20 4.73 -20.82 26.96
N SER A 21 4.83 -21.71 25.97
CA SER A 21 4.93 -21.34 24.56
C SER A 21 3.54 -21.19 23.92
N SER A 22 2.63 -20.45 24.55
CA SER A 22 1.49 -19.85 23.82
C SER A 22 1.97 -18.55 23.19
N GLY A 23 3.02 -18.64 22.36
CA GLY A 23 3.36 -17.55 21.48
C GLY A 23 2.14 -17.34 20.60
N SER A 24 1.52 -16.16 20.71
CA SER A 24 0.52 -15.71 19.75
C SER A 24 1.11 -15.98 18.38
N LEU A 25 0.54 -16.93 17.65
CA LEU A 25 0.72 -17.04 16.21
C LEU A 25 0.10 -15.75 15.67
N ASP A 26 0.91 -14.69 15.68
CA ASP A 26 0.72 -13.57 14.78
C ASP A 26 0.95 -14.20 13.40
N ALA A 27 -0.13 -14.78 12.87
CA ALA A 27 -0.19 -15.14 11.48
C ALA A 27 0.17 -13.84 10.78
N ALA A 28 1.36 -13.79 10.19
CA ALA A 28 1.80 -12.66 9.41
C ALA A 28 0.79 -12.50 8.28
N GLU A 29 -0.27 -11.74 8.53
CA GLU A 29 -1.11 -11.16 7.51
C GLU A 29 -0.11 -10.38 6.67
N LYS A 30 0.24 -10.92 5.50
CA LYS A 30 0.81 -10.11 4.43
C LYS A 30 -0.24 -9.05 4.18
N GLY A 31 -0.17 -7.93 4.90
CA GLY A 31 -1.14 -6.86 4.81
C GLY A 31 -1.36 -6.56 3.34
N GLN A 32 -2.61 -6.64 2.90
CA GLN A 32 -2.96 -6.49 1.48
C GLN A 32 -2.21 -5.27 0.92
N GLN A 33 -1.32 -5.52 -0.03
CA GLN A 33 -0.37 -4.54 -0.50
C GLN A 33 -1.12 -3.46 -1.29
N GLY A 34 -1.50 -2.38 -0.61
CA GLY A 34 -2.28 -1.31 -1.24
C GLY A 34 -1.48 -0.57 -2.32
N VAL A 35 -2.18 -0.10 -3.35
CA VAL A 35 -1.63 0.75 -4.41
C VAL A 35 -1.96 2.22 -4.13
N GLN A 36 -1.07 3.11 -4.53
CA GLN A 36 -1.33 4.54 -4.51
C GLN A 36 -1.84 4.96 -5.88
N LEU A 37 -3.07 5.46 -5.95
CA LEU A 37 -3.65 6.04 -7.15
C LEU A 37 -3.56 7.57 -7.06
N ASN A 38 -3.16 8.19 -8.17
CA ASN A 38 -3.15 9.63 -8.37
C ASN A 38 -3.97 9.95 -9.62
N ILE A 39 -5.03 10.74 -9.48
CA ILE A 39 -5.87 11.21 -10.57
C ILE A 39 -5.76 12.73 -10.68
N GLY A 40 -5.17 13.19 -11.78
CA GLY A 40 -5.05 14.61 -12.13
C GLY A 40 -6.08 15.03 -13.17
N THR A 41 -6.73 16.16 -12.94
CA THR A 41 -7.57 16.83 -13.94
C THR A 41 -6.78 17.96 -14.59
N VAL A 42 -6.65 17.93 -15.92
CA VAL A 42 -5.90 18.92 -16.70
C VAL A 42 -6.86 19.74 -17.57
N LEU A 43 -6.79 21.06 -17.44
CA LEU A 43 -7.41 21.98 -18.38
C LEU A 43 -6.46 22.20 -19.56
N ALA A 44 -6.93 21.93 -20.77
CA ALA A 44 -6.20 22.18 -22.00
C ALA A 44 -6.89 23.28 -22.82
N SER A 45 -6.14 24.27 -23.30
CA SER A 45 -6.68 25.42 -24.03
C SER A 45 -5.70 25.94 -25.09
N ASN A 46 -6.22 26.71 -26.06
CA ASN A 46 -5.44 27.38 -27.10
C ASN A 46 -5.37 28.91 -26.93
N GLU A 47 -5.90 29.44 -25.83
CA GLU A 47 -5.98 30.89 -25.60
C GLU A 47 -4.63 31.53 -25.27
N ARG A 48 -3.70 30.77 -24.69
CA ARG A 48 -2.36 31.21 -24.28
C ARG A 48 -1.36 30.08 -24.47
N ASP A 49 -0.08 30.45 -24.49
CA ASP A 49 1.04 29.51 -24.42
C ASP A 49 1.50 29.46 -22.95
N ASP A 50 1.10 28.41 -22.23
CA ASP A 50 1.39 28.24 -20.80
C ASP A 50 1.40 26.76 -20.42
N PHE A 51 2.49 26.27 -19.82
CA PHE A 51 2.61 24.87 -19.41
C PHE A 51 2.91 24.80 -17.91
N ASP A 52 1.99 24.20 -17.17
CA ASP A 52 2.14 24.00 -15.73
C ASP A 52 3.28 23.03 -15.41
N SER A 53 4.26 23.49 -14.62
CA SER A 53 5.44 22.72 -14.25
C SER A 53 5.11 21.44 -13.48
N LYS A 54 3.95 21.36 -12.81
CA LYS A 54 3.48 20.14 -12.14
C LYS A 54 3.23 18.99 -13.11
N LEU A 55 2.95 19.30 -14.38
CA LEU A 55 2.68 18.32 -15.45
C LEU A 55 3.94 17.86 -16.17
N ALA A 56 5.14 18.31 -15.75
CA ALA A 56 6.40 17.99 -16.43
C ALA A 56 6.63 16.49 -16.63
N LYS A 57 6.20 15.66 -15.67
CA LYS A 57 6.34 14.19 -15.73
C LYS A 57 5.55 13.54 -16.86
N ILE A 58 4.45 14.17 -17.30
CA ILE A 58 3.55 13.64 -18.33
C ILE A 58 3.55 14.48 -19.62
N LYS A 59 4.50 15.42 -19.76
CA LYS A 59 4.59 16.36 -20.87
C LYS A 59 4.48 15.67 -22.24
N ASN A 60 5.28 14.63 -22.46
CA ASN A 60 5.30 13.90 -23.74
C ASN A 60 3.94 13.24 -24.08
N GLN A 61 3.16 12.86 -23.07
CA GLN A 61 1.82 12.28 -23.27
C GLN A 61 0.81 13.36 -23.65
N LEU A 62 0.94 14.56 -23.07
CA LEU A 62 0.07 15.70 -23.36
C LEU A 62 0.34 16.30 -24.75
N GLU A 63 1.59 16.34 -25.20
CA GLU A 63 1.96 16.91 -26.51
C GLU A 63 1.24 16.25 -27.71
N VAL A 64 0.82 14.99 -27.57
CA VAL A 64 0.05 14.25 -28.59
C VAL A 64 -1.33 14.88 -28.83
N ILE A 65 -1.90 15.56 -27.83
CA ILE A 65 -3.27 16.13 -27.84
C ILE A 65 -3.27 17.56 -28.46
N LYS A 66 -2.09 18.15 -28.72
CA LYS A 66 -1.87 19.38 -29.52
C LYS A 66 -2.59 20.67 -29.05
N TYR A 67 -2.87 20.83 -27.76
CA TYR A 67 -3.21 22.14 -27.18
C TYR A 67 -1.96 22.97 -26.89
N ARG A 68 -2.13 24.31 -26.84
CA ARG A 68 -1.04 25.26 -26.55
C ARG A 68 -0.79 25.50 -25.07
N SER A 69 -1.80 25.25 -24.23
CA SER A 69 -1.68 25.36 -22.78
C SER A 69 -2.26 24.15 -22.06
N TYR A 70 -1.61 23.80 -20.95
CA TYR A 70 -2.02 22.73 -20.04
C TYR A 70 -1.83 23.19 -18.60
N ARG A 71 -2.90 23.11 -17.80
CA ARG A 71 -2.88 23.47 -16.38
C ARG A 71 -3.54 22.39 -15.53
N LEU A 72 -2.89 22.01 -14.42
CA LEU A 72 -3.49 21.10 -13.46
C LEU A 72 -4.55 21.86 -12.63
N VAL A 73 -5.80 21.41 -12.67
CA VAL A 73 -6.90 22.07 -11.94
C VAL A 73 -7.32 21.33 -10.67
N LYS A 74 -7.12 20.00 -10.63
CA LYS A 74 -7.39 19.16 -9.45
C LYS A 74 -6.43 17.99 -9.47
N GLU A 75 -5.96 17.58 -8.30
CA GLU A 75 -5.19 16.35 -8.10
C GLU A 75 -5.75 15.64 -6.88
N GLU A 76 -6.02 14.35 -7.02
CA GLU A 76 -6.57 13.51 -5.95
C GLU A 76 -5.73 12.25 -5.78
N ASN A 77 -5.30 12.00 -4.55
CA ASN A 77 -4.43 10.89 -4.20
C ASN A 77 -5.15 9.97 -3.21
N GLN A 78 -5.37 8.72 -3.58
CA GLN A 78 -5.99 7.72 -2.72
C GLN A 78 -5.12 6.46 -2.64
N LYS A 79 -4.95 5.93 -1.44
CA LYS A 79 -4.35 4.61 -1.24
C LYS A 79 -5.47 3.58 -1.20
N VAL A 80 -5.43 2.62 -2.11
CA VAL A 80 -6.49 1.65 -2.34
C VAL A 80 -5.96 0.24 -2.07
N PRO A 81 -6.70 -0.63 -1.38
CA PRO A 81 -6.32 -2.03 -1.26
C PRO A 81 -6.12 -2.67 -2.64
N TRP A 82 -5.23 -3.66 -2.74
CA TRP A 82 -5.14 -4.48 -3.95
C TRP A 82 -6.49 -5.15 -4.23
N ASN A 83 -6.99 -5.05 -5.46
CA ASN A 83 -8.36 -5.44 -5.88
C ASN A 83 -9.50 -4.67 -5.17
N GLY A 84 -9.22 -3.55 -4.52
CA GLY A 84 -10.24 -2.63 -4.00
C GLY A 84 -10.70 -1.63 -5.05
N ASN A 85 -11.93 -1.11 -4.88
CA ASN A 85 -12.47 -0.07 -5.76
C ASN A 85 -12.20 1.32 -5.18
N ALA A 86 -11.94 2.29 -6.04
CA ALA A 86 -11.89 3.71 -5.69
C ALA A 86 -12.78 4.54 -6.59
N ALA A 87 -13.30 5.63 -6.03
CA ALA A 87 -14.14 6.60 -6.72
C ALA A 87 -13.47 7.96 -6.70
N PHE A 88 -13.38 8.59 -7.87
CA PHE A 88 -12.80 9.92 -8.06
C PHE A 88 -13.79 10.83 -8.76
N GLU A 89 -14.05 12.01 -8.20
CA GLU A 89 -14.87 13.01 -8.87
C GLU A 89 -14.08 13.69 -9.98
N ILE A 90 -14.65 13.68 -11.19
CA ILE A 90 -14.11 14.31 -12.40
C ILE A 90 -15.04 15.43 -12.88
N PRO A 91 -14.54 16.40 -13.67
CA PRO A 91 -15.36 17.49 -14.18
C PRO A 91 -16.63 17.06 -14.91
N GLY A 92 -17.66 17.89 -14.77
CA GLY A 92 -18.99 17.64 -15.32
C GLY A 92 -19.89 16.84 -14.38
N GLY A 93 -19.58 16.77 -13.07
CA GLY A 93 -20.40 16.07 -12.07
C GLY A 93 -20.39 14.55 -12.24
N ARG A 94 -19.31 13.99 -12.78
CA ARG A 94 -19.17 12.56 -13.06
C ARG A 94 -18.18 11.91 -12.09
N THR A 95 -18.27 10.60 -11.95
CA THR A 95 -17.37 9.82 -11.09
C THR A 95 -16.63 8.77 -11.92
N LEU A 96 -15.31 8.72 -11.76
CA LEU A 96 -14.46 7.66 -12.29
C LEU A 96 -14.33 6.57 -11.22
N MET A 97 -14.72 5.34 -11.57
CA MET A 97 -14.56 4.16 -10.73
C MET A 97 -13.41 3.32 -11.28
N VAL A 98 -12.42 3.01 -10.42
CA VAL A 98 -11.19 2.29 -10.77
C VAL A 98 -11.03 1.08 -9.86
#